data_AF-A0A1S8AA88-F1
#
_entry.id   AF-A0A1S8AA88-F1
#
_cell.length_a   1.000
_cell.length_b   1.000
_cell.length_c   1.000
_cell.angle_alpha   90.00
_cell.angle_beta   90.00
_cell.angle_gamma   90.00
#
_symmetry.space_group_name_H-M   'P 1'
#
loop_
_entity.id
_entity.type
_entity.pdbx_description
1 polymer ?
#
loop_
_entity_poly.entity_id
_entity_poly.type
_entity_poly.pdbx_seq_one_letter_code
_entity_poly.pdbx_strand_id
1 'polypeptide(L)'
;MDRLAAKGPSTVKLFDWVRHEIFAATTDATYGAHNPFREAENERAWFQYESGIMVVLMGSFPSLTARRSLKARESLVSILNRYLRSNHFLEGSLFLQLRQKHNLTFGLGMDDSAHIEICQIAAGLEVSQLVQTGPDGVCSIALAQVRTHCPLLVSTWQEVLRFHGISVAARIVQEDTLVDDQYFLKSGGVVLMPNAIIHSDESLWGPTARQFDHKRFLKTEKDKSHR
;
A
#
# COMPACT_ATOMS: atom_id res chain seq x y z
N MET A 1 -15.61 5.87 13.56
CA MET A 1 -15.62 6.50 14.90
C MET A 1 -17.03 6.56 15.50
N ASP A 2 -18.03 7.07 14.80
CA ASP A 2 -19.40 7.26 15.34
C ASP A 2 -20.07 5.96 15.81
N ARG A 3 -19.83 4.84 15.12
CA ARG A 3 -20.35 3.50 15.53
C ARG A 3 -19.75 3.00 16.86
N LEU A 4 -18.52 3.37 17.17
CA LEU A 4 -17.86 3.01 18.44
C LEU A 4 -18.28 3.98 19.55
N ALA A 5 -18.40 5.27 19.24
CA ALA A 5 -18.91 6.27 20.17
C ALA A 5 -20.33 5.95 20.64
N ALA A 6 -21.19 5.46 19.75
CA ALA A 6 -22.57 5.04 20.07
C ALA A 6 -22.66 3.83 21.02
N LYS A 7 -21.59 3.04 21.17
CA LYS A 7 -21.55 1.84 22.03
C LYS A 7 -21.00 2.12 23.43
N GLY A 8 -20.59 3.36 23.71
CA GLY A 8 -19.90 3.71 24.96
C GLY A 8 -18.43 3.27 24.98
N PRO A 9 -17.77 3.34 26.16
CA PRO A 9 -16.36 2.97 26.30
C PRO A 9 -16.10 1.54 25.79
N SER A 10 -15.31 1.43 24.73
CA SER A 10 -15.08 0.17 24.02
C SER A 10 -13.57 -0.12 23.90
N THR A 11 -13.16 -1.33 24.25
CA THR A 11 -11.79 -1.80 24.06
C THR A 11 -11.67 -2.50 22.72
N VAL A 12 -10.73 -2.06 21.88
CA VAL A 12 -10.46 -2.66 20.57
C VAL A 12 -8.97 -3.00 20.42
N LYS A 13 -8.66 -3.97 19.56
CA LYS A 13 -7.29 -4.22 19.13
C LYS A 13 -6.91 -3.14 18.13
N LEU A 14 -6.13 -2.14 18.57
CA LEU A 14 -5.86 -0.92 17.78
C LEU A 14 -5.35 -1.22 16.37
N PHE A 15 -4.37 -2.12 16.23
CA PHE A 15 -3.82 -2.49 14.92
C PHE A 15 -4.87 -3.12 14.00
N ASP A 16 -5.61 -4.12 14.50
CA ASP A 16 -6.64 -4.80 13.72
C ASP A 16 -7.76 -3.83 13.32
N TRP A 17 -8.14 -2.92 14.22
CA TRP A 17 -9.16 -1.91 13.96
C TRP A 17 -8.70 -0.89 12.92
N VAL A 18 -7.50 -0.31 13.07
CA VAL A 18 -6.94 0.63 12.09
C VAL A 18 -6.78 -0.03 10.73
N ARG A 19 -6.25 -1.26 10.69
CA ARG A 19 -6.08 -2.03 9.44
C ARG A 19 -7.42 -2.26 8.74
N HIS A 20 -8.47 -2.63 9.49
CA HIS A 20 -9.83 -2.79 8.95
C HIS A 20 -10.38 -1.47 8.37
N GLU A 21 -10.31 -0.37 9.12
CA GLU A 21 -10.88 0.91 8.67
C GLU A 21 -10.18 1.45 7.41
N ILE A 22 -8.84 1.35 7.33
CA ILE A 22 -8.08 1.72 6.13
C ILE A 22 -8.47 0.83 4.96
N PHE A 23 -8.52 -0.48 5.18
CA PHE A 23 -8.83 -1.46 4.15
C PHE A 23 -10.24 -1.24 3.60
N ALA A 24 -11.24 -1.08 4.47
CA ALA A 24 -12.62 -0.80 4.12
C ALA A 24 -12.74 0.52 3.35
N ALA A 25 -12.15 1.61 3.85
CA ALA A 25 -12.22 2.91 3.17
C ALA A 25 -11.57 2.88 1.78
N THR A 26 -10.41 2.20 1.65
CA THR A 26 -9.68 2.08 0.37
C THR A 26 -10.46 1.25 -0.64
N THR A 27 -10.96 0.10 -0.21
CA THR A 27 -11.70 -0.81 -1.10
C THR A 27 -13.06 -0.24 -1.48
N ASP A 28 -13.75 0.45 -0.58
CA ASP A 28 -15.00 1.17 -0.91
C ASP A 28 -14.76 2.29 -1.91
N ALA A 29 -13.70 3.09 -1.74
CA ALA A 29 -13.33 4.14 -2.69
C ALA A 29 -12.98 3.57 -4.07
N THR A 30 -12.40 2.36 -4.13
CA THR A 30 -11.95 1.73 -5.37
C THR A 30 -13.07 0.99 -6.10
N TYR A 31 -13.84 0.16 -5.39
CA TYR A 31 -14.83 -0.78 -5.95
C TYR A 31 -16.28 -0.31 -5.81
N GLY A 32 -16.53 0.82 -5.15
CA GLY A 32 -17.84 1.46 -5.14
C GLY A 32 -18.95 0.64 -4.46
N ALA A 33 -20.18 0.76 -4.96
CA ALA A 33 -21.38 0.20 -4.31
C ALA A 33 -21.34 -1.33 -4.17
N HIS A 34 -20.67 -2.01 -5.10
CA HIS A 34 -20.58 -3.46 -5.18
C HIS A 34 -19.25 -4.01 -4.64
N ASN A 35 -18.59 -3.27 -3.73
CA ASN A 35 -17.32 -3.65 -3.14
C ASN A 35 -17.39 -5.07 -2.51
N PRO A 36 -16.66 -6.07 -3.05
CA PRO A 36 -16.70 -7.44 -2.53
C PRO A 36 -16.10 -7.56 -1.12
N PHE A 37 -15.27 -6.60 -0.70
CA PHE A 37 -14.59 -6.63 0.59
C PHE A 37 -15.44 -6.16 1.77
N ARG A 38 -16.70 -5.76 1.53
CA ARG A 38 -17.68 -5.53 2.61
C ARG A 38 -18.06 -6.82 3.34
N GLU A 39 -17.90 -7.96 2.68
CA GLU A 39 -18.05 -9.27 3.30
C GLU A 39 -16.79 -9.61 4.11
N ALA A 40 -16.96 -9.82 5.42
CA ALA A 40 -15.84 -10.06 6.33
C ALA A 40 -15.00 -11.32 5.97
N GLU A 41 -15.56 -12.28 5.24
CA GLU A 41 -14.82 -13.45 4.76
C GLU A 41 -13.78 -13.07 3.69
N ASN A 42 -14.13 -12.16 2.78
CA ASN A 42 -13.28 -11.73 1.69
C ASN A 42 -12.11 -10.87 2.21
N GLU A 43 -12.38 -10.03 3.21
CA GLU A 43 -11.34 -9.30 3.96
C GLU A 43 -10.39 -10.25 4.71
N ARG A 44 -10.91 -11.29 5.38
CA ARG A 44 -10.04 -12.29 6.03
C ARG A 44 -9.18 -13.04 5.02
N ALA A 45 -9.74 -13.38 3.86
CA ALA A 45 -8.98 -14.01 2.77
C ALA A 45 -7.84 -13.07 2.30
N TRP A 46 -8.10 -11.76 2.22
CA TRP A 46 -7.07 -10.77 1.92
C TRP A 46 -5.91 -10.81 2.94
N PHE A 47 -6.20 -10.66 4.24
CA PHE A 47 -5.14 -10.64 5.26
C PHE A 47 -4.41 -11.99 5.40
N GLN A 48 -5.07 -13.11 5.11
CA GLN A 48 -4.43 -14.42 5.03
C GLN A 48 -3.47 -14.53 3.82
N TYR A 49 -3.84 -13.94 2.69
CA TYR A 49 -2.96 -13.89 1.52
C TYR A 49 -1.77 -12.95 1.76
N GLU A 50 -2.04 -11.72 2.23
CA GLU A 50 -1.04 -10.68 2.52
C GLU A 50 0.08 -11.19 3.45
N SER A 51 -0.28 -11.84 4.55
CA SER A 51 0.69 -12.38 5.53
C SER A 51 1.66 -13.41 4.95
N GLY A 52 1.33 -14.04 3.82
CA GLY A 52 2.17 -15.04 3.16
C GLY A 52 2.76 -14.60 1.82
N ILE A 53 2.58 -13.34 1.41
CA ILE A 53 3.02 -12.87 0.08
C ILE A 53 4.52 -13.08 -0.15
N MET A 54 5.34 -12.80 0.87
CA MET A 54 6.79 -12.98 0.81
C MET A 54 7.18 -14.46 0.69
N VAL A 55 6.46 -15.36 1.33
CA VAL A 55 6.69 -16.82 1.23
C VAL A 55 6.26 -17.33 -0.15
N VAL A 56 5.19 -16.78 -0.73
CA VAL A 56 4.78 -17.11 -2.10
C VAL A 56 5.82 -16.63 -3.13
N LEU A 57 6.40 -15.44 -2.94
CA LEU A 57 7.37 -14.85 -3.87
C LEU A 57 8.78 -15.44 -3.76
N MET A 58 9.26 -15.70 -2.54
CA MET A 58 10.66 -16.07 -2.28
C MET A 58 10.84 -17.49 -1.73
N GLY A 59 9.76 -18.20 -1.38
CA GLY A 59 9.84 -19.51 -0.74
C GLY A 59 10.07 -20.64 -1.73
N SER A 60 10.84 -21.65 -1.30
CA SER A 60 10.95 -22.92 -1.99
C SER A 60 9.63 -23.71 -1.86
N PHE A 61 9.12 -24.23 -2.98
CA PHE A 61 7.87 -25.00 -3.07
C PHE A 61 6.65 -24.32 -2.38
N PRO A 62 6.15 -23.19 -2.91
CA PRO A 62 5.02 -22.45 -2.34
C PRO A 62 3.75 -23.28 -2.14
N SER A 63 3.56 -24.31 -2.97
CA SER A 63 2.46 -25.28 -2.88
C SER A 63 2.46 -26.12 -1.60
N LEU A 64 3.53 -26.09 -0.80
CA LEU A 64 3.63 -26.72 0.52
C LEU A 64 3.74 -25.68 1.63
N THR A 65 4.62 -24.69 1.46
CA THR A 65 4.99 -23.71 2.48
C THR A 65 4.01 -22.54 2.60
N ALA A 66 3.25 -22.24 1.54
CA ALA A 66 2.28 -21.15 1.48
C ALA A 66 0.87 -21.62 1.08
N ARG A 67 0.52 -22.90 1.29
CA ARG A 67 -0.79 -23.49 0.93
C ARG A 67 -1.99 -22.65 1.33
N ARG A 68 -1.97 -22.13 2.56
CA ARG A 68 -3.05 -21.29 3.10
C ARG A 68 -3.20 -19.98 2.34
N SER A 69 -2.08 -19.34 1.98
CA SER A 69 -2.07 -18.09 1.22
C SER A 69 -2.40 -18.32 -0.25
N LEU A 70 -1.99 -19.45 -0.84
CA LEU A 70 -2.40 -19.83 -2.21
C LEU A 70 -3.91 -20.08 -2.31
N LYS A 71 -4.49 -20.82 -1.36
CA LYS A 71 -5.95 -21.03 -1.30
C LYS A 71 -6.71 -19.72 -1.10
N ALA A 72 -6.17 -18.82 -0.27
CA ALA A 72 -6.74 -17.49 -0.08
C ALA A 72 -6.68 -16.66 -1.38
N ARG A 73 -5.56 -16.71 -2.11
CA ARG A 73 -5.42 -16.09 -3.44
C ARG A 73 -6.47 -16.63 -4.42
N GLU A 74 -6.65 -17.94 -4.51
CA GLU A 74 -7.66 -18.55 -5.41
C GLU A 74 -9.08 -18.07 -5.08
N SER A 75 -9.42 -17.97 -3.80
CA SER A 75 -10.70 -17.41 -3.34
C SER A 75 -10.86 -15.95 -3.78
N LEU A 76 -9.86 -15.11 -3.54
CA LEU A 76 -9.85 -13.69 -3.93
C LEU A 76 -10.01 -13.52 -5.44
N VAL A 77 -9.29 -14.32 -6.25
CA VAL A 77 -9.39 -14.30 -7.72
C VAL A 77 -10.81 -14.63 -8.15
N SER A 78 -11.43 -15.66 -7.56
CA SER A 78 -12.81 -16.04 -7.87
C SER A 78 -13.81 -14.91 -7.57
N ILE A 79 -13.65 -14.25 -6.41
CA ILE A 79 -14.50 -13.12 -6.01
C ILE A 79 -14.34 -11.94 -6.96
N LEU A 80 -13.11 -11.55 -7.28
CA LEU A 80 -12.82 -10.44 -8.18
C LEU A 80 -13.27 -10.75 -9.62
N ASN A 81 -13.14 -11.99 -10.08
CA ASN A 81 -13.67 -12.42 -11.36
C ASN A 81 -15.19 -12.24 -11.45
N ARG A 82 -15.93 -12.62 -10.40
CA ARG A 82 -17.39 -12.41 -10.37
C ARG A 82 -17.73 -10.92 -10.43
N TYR A 83 -17.01 -10.09 -9.68
CA TYR A 83 -17.18 -8.64 -9.69
C TYR A 83 -16.92 -8.04 -11.09
N LEU A 84 -15.81 -8.40 -11.74
CA LEU A 84 -15.45 -7.91 -13.07
C LEU A 84 -16.43 -8.39 -14.15
N ARG A 85 -16.78 -9.68 -14.16
CA ARG A 85 -17.71 -10.28 -15.14
C ARG A 85 -19.12 -9.74 -15.04
N SER A 86 -19.52 -9.26 -13.86
CA SER A 86 -20.81 -8.60 -13.64
C SER A 86 -20.80 -7.12 -14.08
N ASN A 87 -19.69 -6.62 -14.64
CA ASN A 87 -19.48 -5.22 -15.01
C ASN A 87 -19.64 -4.22 -13.86
N HIS A 88 -19.60 -4.67 -12.61
CA HIS A 88 -19.73 -3.78 -11.44
C HIS A 88 -18.58 -2.76 -11.33
N PHE A 89 -17.45 -3.01 -12.00
CA PHE A 89 -16.34 -2.06 -12.10
C PHE A 89 -16.72 -0.72 -12.76
N LEU A 90 -17.80 -0.68 -13.55
CA LEU A 90 -18.35 0.55 -14.12
C LEU A 90 -18.90 1.52 -13.06
N GLU A 91 -19.27 0.99 -11.89
CA GLU A 91 -19.71 1.77 -10.72
C GLU A 91 -18.59 1.98 -9.70
N GLY A 92 -17.39 1.46 -9.98
CA GLY A 92 -16.19 1.71 -9.19
C GLY A 92 -15.52 3.04 -9.56
N SER A 93 -14.36 3.28 -8.95
CA SER A 93 -13.57 4.49 -9.22
C SER A 93 -13.20 4.66 -10.69
N LEU A 94 -13.03 5.91 -11.14
CA LEU A 94 -12.49 6.21 -12.47
C LEU A 94 -11.13 5.52 -12.70
N PHE A 95 -10.30 5.40 -11.65
CA PHE A 95 -9.04 4.69 -11.71
C PHE A 95 -9.22 3.21 -12.08
N LEU A 96 -10.16 2.51 -11.45
CA LEU A 96 -10.49 1.12 -11.79
C LEU A 96 -11.02 1.01 -13.22
N GLN A 97 -11.94 1.90 -13.62
CA GLN A 97 -12.53 1.89 -14.96
C GLN A 97 -11.47 2.10 -16.06
N LEU A 98 -10.59 3.09 -15.91
CA LEU A 98 -9.52 3.38 -16.85
C LEU A 98 -8.52 2.22 -16.95
N ARG A 99 -8.20 1.59 -15.81
CA ARG A 99 -7.31 0.43 -15.77
C ARG A 99 -7.91 -0.76 -16.50
N GLN A 100 -9.19 -1.06 -16.27
CA GLN A 100 -9.88 -2.14 -16.97
C GLN A 100 -9.95 -1.88 -18.48
N LYS A 101 -10.28 -0.64 -18.88
CA LYS A 101 -10.24 -0.24 -20.29
C LYS A 101 -8.85 -0.44 -20.90
N HIS A 102 -7.79 -0.04 -20.18
CA HIS A 102 -6.41 -0.21 -20.63
C HIS A 102 -6.06 -1.69 -20.79
N ASN A 103 -6.29 -2.52 -19.76
CA ASN A 103 -5.99 -3.95 -19.81
C ASN A 103 -6.67 -4.66 -20.99
N LEU A 104 -7.97 -4.37 -21.21
CA LEU A 104 -8.72 -4.93 -22.34
C LEU A 104 -8.16 -4.49 -23.69
N THR A 105 -7.67 -3.25 -23.80
CA THR A 105 -7.04 -2.75 -25.04
C THR A 105 -5.77 -3.53 -25.39
N PHE A 106 -5.05 -4.06 -24.40
CA PHE A 106 -3.87 -4.91 -24.58
C PHE A 106 -4.20 -6.41 -24.66
N GLY A 107 -5.49 -6.78 -24.74
CA GLY A 107 -5.93 -8.17 -24.89
C GLY A 107 -5.84 -9.02 -23.61
N LEU A 108 -5.68 -8.40 -22.44
CA LEU A 108 -5.74 -9.12 -21.17
C LEU A 108 -7.18 -9.55 -20.90
N GLY A 109 -7.39 -10.86 -20.73
CA GLY A 109 -8.70 -11.41 -20.43
C GLY A 109 -9.20 -10.98 -19.05
N MET A 110 -10.50 -11.18 -18.80
CA MET A 110 -11.10 -10.91 -17.49
C MET A 110 -10.45 -11.76 -16.38
N ASP A 111 -10.08 -13.00 -16.70
CA ASP A 111 -9.44 -13.91 -15.75
C ASP A 111 -8.04 -13.42 -15.34
N ASP A 112 -7.24 -12.93 -16.29
CA ASP A 112 -5.94 -12.30 -16.00
C ASP A 112 -6.11 -10.98 -15.24
N SER A 113 -7.15 -10.21 -15.58
CA SER A 113 -7.46 -8.95 -14.91
C SER A 113 -7.79 -9.15 -13.43
N ALA A 114 -8.50 -10.23 -13.06
CA ALA A 114 -8.77 -10.53 -11.64
C ALA A 114 -7.49 -10.84 -10.85
N HIS A 115 -6.51 -11.52 -11.47
CA HIS A 115 -5.20 -11.73 -10.84
C HIS A 115 -4.42 -10.43 -10.66
N ILE A 116 -4.49 -9.52 -11.64
CA ILE A 116 -3.84 -8.21 -11.58
C ILE A 116 -4.46 -7.34 -10.49
N GLU A 117 -5.80 -7.38 -10.32
CA GLU A 117 -6.50 -6.60 -9.29
C GLU A 117 -6.02 -6.92 -7.87
N ILE A 118 -5.65 -8.17 -7.57
CA ILE A 118 -5.06 -8.53 -6.26
C ILE A 118 -3.77 -7.74 -6.00
N CYS A 119 -2.88 -7.64 -6.98
CA CYS A 119 -1.66 -6.87 -6.85
C CYS A 119 -1.94 -5.37 -6.67
N GLN A 120 -3.01 -4.88 -7.31
CA GLN A 120 -3.39 -3.46 -7.25
C GLN A 120 -4.02 -3.06 -5.92
N ILE A 121 -4.75 -3.96 -5.26
CA ILE A 121 -5.25 -3.72 -3.89
C ILE A 121 -4.06 -3.53 -2.94
N ALA A 122 -3.02 -4.37 -3.05
CA ALA A 122 -1.82 -4.26 -2.22
C ALA A 122 -1.12 -2.90 -2.41
N ALA A 123 -1.03 -2.42 -3.65
CA ALA A 123 -0.43 -1.13 -3.96
C ALA A 123 -1.33 0.06 -3.56
N GLY A 124 -2.65 -0.06 -3.68
CA GLY A 124 -3.61 1.00 -3.35
C GLY A 124 -3.76 1.28 -1.86
N LEU A 125 -3.46 0.30 -1.00
CA LEU A 125 -3.55 0.43 0.47
C LEU A 125 -2.49 1.36 1.09
N GLU A 126 -1.46 1.74 0.34
CA GLU A 126 -0.42 2.65 0.83
C GLU A 126 -0.83 4.14 0.83
N VAL A 127 -1.94 4.51 0.18
CA VAL A 127 -2.25 5.93 -0.14
C VAL A 127 -3.55 6.45 0.50
N SER A 128 -4.30 5.65 1.26
CA SER A 128 -5.62 6.04 1.77
C SER A 128 -5.63 6.20 3.29
N GLN A 129 -5.14 7.35 3.75
CA GLN A 129 -5.53 7.87 5.05
C GLN A 129 -5.85 9.35 4.89
N LEU A 130 -6.84 9.81 5.65
CA LEU A 130 -7.34 11.18 5.81
C LEU A 130 -8.67 11.40 5.08
N VAL A 131 -9.76 11.37 5.85
CA VAL A 131 -11.15 11.64 5.46
C VAL A 131 -11.90 12.29 6.64
N GLN A 132 -12.70 13.35 6.40
CA GLN A 132 -13.75 13.89 7.30
C GLN A 132 -14.95 14.49 6.53
N THR A 133 -16.13 14.46 7.17
CA THR A 133 -17.50 14.50 6.59
C THR A 133 -18.07 15.89 6.35
N GLY A 134 -18.63 16.11 5.15
CA GLY A 134 -19.40 17.30 4.78
C GLY A 134 -20.92 17.17 5.03
N PRO A 135 -21.70 18.27 4.94
CA PRO A 135 -23.11 18.37 5.35
C PRO A 135 -24.11 17.48 4.59
N ASP A 136 -23.71 17.00 3.43
CA ASP A 136 -24.40 16.13 2.47
C ASP A 136 -23.92 14.67 2.57
N GLY A 137 -23.10 14.35 3.58
CA GLY A 137 -22.52 13.03 3.82
C GLY A 137 -21.26 12.74 2.99
N VAL A 138 -20.86 13.65 2.09
CA VAL A 138 -19.65 13.51 1.26
C VAL A 138 -18.46 14.15 1.97
N CYS A 139 -17.47 13.33 2.34
CA CYS A 139 -16.18 13.81 2.83
C CYS A 139 -15.30 14.31 1.68
N SER A 140 -14.77 15.53 1.76
CA SER A 140 -13.77 16.01 0.83
C SER A 140 -12.58 16.63 1.58
N ILE A 141 -11.37 16.18 1.23
CA ILE A 141 -10.11 16.76 1.70
C ILE A 141 -9.44 17.46 0.54
N ALA A 142 -9.06 18.72 0.74
CA ALA A 142 -8.13 19.41 -0.14
C ALA A 142 -6.73 18.82 0.04
N LEU A 143 -6.45 17.72 -0.66
CA LEU A 143 -5.19 16.95 -0.54
C LEU A 143 -3.95 17.85 -0.73
N ALA A 144 -4.07 18.85 -1.61
CA ALA A 144 -3.03 19.84 -1.86
C ALA A 144 -2.67 20.69 -0.62
N GLN A 145 -3.61 20.86 0.31
CA GLN A 145 -3.42 21.69 1.51
C GLN A 145 -2.87 20.91 2.71
N VAL A 146 -2.99 19.57 2.73
CA VAL A 146 -2.47 18.74 3.84
C VAL A 146 -0.95 18.93 3.99
N ARG A 147 -0.23 18.96 2.86
CA ARG A 147 1.23 19.14 2.86
C ARG A 147 1.66 20.49 3.45
N THR A 148 0.85 21.53 3.28
CA THR A 148 1.18 22.90 3.67
C THR A 148 0.63 23.29 5.04
N HIS A 149 -0.54 22.78 5.44
CA HIS A 149 -1.24 23.17 6.67
C HIS A 149 -1.10 22.15 7.81
N CYS A 150 -0.66 20.92 7.52
CA CYS A 150 -0.48 19.87 8.52
C CYS A 150 0.97 19.36 8.59
N PRO A 151 1.97 20.24 8.83
CA PRO A 151 3.39 19.86 8.75
C PRO A 151 3.77 18.75 9.75
N LEU A 152 3.14 18.72 10.93
CA LEU A 152 3.37 17.67 11.92
C LEU A 152 2.86 16.31 11.44
N LEU A 153 1.68 16.28 10.81
CA LEU A 153 1.11 15.06 10.25
C LEU A 153 1.98 14.52 9.10
N VAL A 154 2.42 15.41 8.21
CA VAL A 154 3.32 15.06 7.10
C VAL A 154 4.65 14.54 7.63
N SER A 155 5.24 15.20 8.62
CA SER A 155 6.49 14.77 9.23
C SER A 155 6.34 13.42 9.93
N THR A 156 5.23 13.22 10.66
CA THR A 156 4.92 11.93 11.30
C THR A 156 4.78 10.82 10.25
N TRP A 157 4.05 11.07 9.16
CA TRP A 157 3.89 10.12 8.07
C TRP A 157 5.22 9.74 7.41
N GLN A 158 6.06 10.74 7.11
CA GLN A 158 7.39 10.51 6.56
C GLN A 158 8.29 9.71 7.51
N GLU A 159 8.22 9.98 8.82
CA GLU A 159 8.96 9.20 9.81
C GLU A 159 8.44 7.77 9.94
N VAL A 160 7.13 7.52 9.83
CA VAL A 160 6.57 6.17 9.78
C VAL A 160 7.12 5.40 8.58
N LEU A 161 7.10 6.01 7.39
CA LEU A 161 7.64 5.40 6.17
C LEU A 161 9.15 5.14 6.27
N ARG A 162 9.92 6.05 6.88
CA ARG A 162 11.35 5.86 7.13
C ARG A 162 11.58 4.69 8.09
N PHE A 163 10.88 4.68 9.22
CA PHE A 163 11.16 3.78 10.34
C PHE A 163 10.66 2.35 10.13
N HIS A 164 9.56 2.19 9.38
CA HIS A 164 8.93 0.89 9.14
C HIS A 164 9.00 0.42 7.68
N GLY A 165 9.44 1.28 6.76
CA GLY A 165 9.54 0.94 5.34
C GLY A 165 10.56 -0.17 5.07
N ILE A 166 10.07 -1.31 4.58
CA ILE A 166 10.89 -2.49 4.22
C ILE A 166 11.09 -2.64 2.70
N SER A 167 10.72 -1.63 1.92
CA SER A 167 10.80 -1.69 0.46
C SER A 167 12.23 -1.92 -0.03
N VAL A 168 12.35 -2.71 -1.10
CA VAL A 168 13.63 -3.01 -1.77
C VAL A 168 13.52 -2.54 -3.21
N ALA A 169 14.36 -1.57 -3.59
CA ALA A 169 14.49 -1.21 -4.99
C ALA A 169 15.43 -2.22 -5.68
N ALA A 170 14.90 -3.00 -6.63
CA ALA A 170 15.66 -3.94 -7.44
C ALA A 170 15.91 -3.38 -8.85
N ARG A 171 17.12 -3.55 -9.37
CA ARG A 171 17.51 -3.19 -10.75
C ARG A 171 18.34 -4.31 -11.36
N ILE A 172 18.14 -4.54 -12.66
CA ILE A 172 19.01 -5.42 -13.46
C ILE A 172 19.99 -4.52 -14.20
N VAL A 173 21.28 -4.87 -14.11
CA VAL A 173 22.36 -4.18 -14.81
C VAL A 173 22.28 -4.55 -16.28
N GLN A 174 22.02 -3.56 -17.14
CA GLN A 174 21.83 -3.78 -18.58
C GLN A 174 23.16 -4.01 -19.31
N GLU A 175 24.19 -3.27 -18.93
CA GLU A 175 25.54 -3.34 -19.49
C GLU A 175 26.59 -3.21 -18.40
N ASP A 176 27.80 -3.72 -18.64
CA ASP A 176 28.91 -3.63 -17.70
C ASP A 176 29.14 -2.17 -17.29
N THR A 177 28.92 -1.85 -16.02
CA THR A 177 28.87 -0.49 -15.48
C THR A 177 29.82 -0.36 -14.30
N LEU A 178 30.73 0.62 -14.35
CA LEU A 178 31.55 0.99 -13.21
C LEU A 178 30.86 2.13 -12.44
N VAL A 179 30.58 1.91 -11.15
CA VAL A 179 29.96 2.91 -10.27
C VAL A 179 31.01 3.45 -9.30
N ASP A 180 31.07 4.77 -9.18
CA ASP A 180 32.00 5.50 -8.30
C ASP A 180 33.48 5.12 -8.49
N ASP A 181 33.85 4.72 -9.71
CA ASP A 181 35.18 4.20 -10.08
C ASP A 181 35.70 3.03 -9.21
N GLN A 182 34.82 2.41 -8.42
CA GLN A 182 35.19 1.40 -7.42
C GLN A 182 34.42 0.08 -7.60
N TYR A 183 33.16 0.16 -8.02
CA TYR A 183 32.27 -0.99 -8.04
C TYR A 183 31.92 -1.37 -9.48
N PHE A 184 32.56 -2.43 -9.97
CA PHE A 184 32.29 -2.97 -11.30
C PHE A 184 31.07 -3.91 -11.27
N LEU A 185 29.99 -3.48 -11.91
CA LEU A 185 28.74 -4.21 -12.03
C LEU A 185 28.65 -4.87 -13.40
N LYS A 186 28.49 -6.19 -13.43
CA LYS A 186 28.37 -6.92 -14.69
C LYS A 186 26.94 -6.89 -15.24
N SER A 187 26.82 -6.83 -16.57
CA SER A 187 25.57 -7.04 -17.29
C SER A 187 24.87 -8.33 -16.85
N GLY A 188 23.55 -8.27 -16.68
CA GLY A 188 22.73 -9.33 -16.11
C GLY A 188 22.76 -9.45 -14.59
N GLY A 189 23.65 -8.73 -13.89
CA GLY A 189 23.68 -8.66 -12.43
C GLY A 189 22.44 -7.98 -11.84
N VAL A 190 22.09 -8.32 -10.60
CA VAL A 190 20.98 -7.70 -9.87
C VAL A 190 21.52 -6.82 -8.75
N VAL A 191 21.11 -5.55 -8.74
CA VAL A 191 21.38 -4.61 -7.65
C VAL A 191 20.12 -4.49 -6.78
N LEU A 192 20.29 -4.75 -5.49
CA LEU A 192 19.25 -4.59 -4.49
C LEU A 192 19.60 -3.43 -3.56
N MET A 193 18.67 -2.52 -3.35
CA MET A 193 18.80 -1.40 -2.42
C MET A 193 17.69 -1.48 -1.37
N PRO A 194 17.94 -2.15 -0.24
CA PRO A 194 16.96 -2.25 0.84
C PRO A 194 16.85 -0.93 1.61
N ASN A 195 15.67 -0.31 1.59
CA ASN A 195 15.44 0.97 2.27
C ASN A 195 15.62 0.86 3.79
N ALA A 196 15.24 -0.26 4.41
CA ALA A 196 15.34 -0.45 5.85
C ALA A 196 16.78 -0.26 6.38
N ILE A 197 17.79 -0.67 5.61
CA ILE A 197 19.20 -0.51 5.98
C ILE A 197 19.61 0.96 5.83
N ILE A 198 19.32 1.56 4.68
CA ILE A 198 19.64 2.97 4.40
C ILE A 198 18.97 3.90 5.41
N HIS A 199 17.73 3.61 5.78
CA HIS A 199 16.94 4.42 6.70
C HIS A 199 17.32 4.27 8.17
N SER A 200 18.02 3.20 8.55
CA SER A 200 18.50 2.96 9.91
C SER A 200 19.99 3.21 10.10
N ASP A 201 20.70 3.60 9.03
CA ASP A 201 22.12 3.91 9.05
C ASP A 201 22.40 5.23 9.79
N GLU A 202 23.08 5.12 10.93
CA GLU A 202 23.44 6.25 11.79
C GLU A 202 24.45 7.19 11.13
N SER A 203 25.23 6.73 10.14
CA SER A 203 26.15 7.59 9.39
C SER A 203 25.42 8.58 8.48
N LEU A 204 24.23 8.19 7.99
CA LEU A 204 23.38 9.01 7.12
C LEU A 204 22.35 9.82 7.91
N TRP A 205 21.77 9.22 8.96
CA TRP A 205 20.63 9.78 9.71
C TRP A 205 21.00 10.31 11.10
N GLY A 206 22.25 10.16 11.52
CA GLY A 206 22.73 10.54 12.85
C GLY A 206 22.37 9.54 13.94
N PRO A 207 22.76 9.83 15.20
CA PRO A 207 22.62 8.90 16.33
C PRO A 207 21.16 8.57 16.70
N THR A 208 20.19 9.37 16.23
CA THR A 208 18.77 9.13 16.47
C THR A 208 18.10 8.31 15.37
N ALA A 209 18.85 7.76 14.41
CA ALA A 209 18.30 6.98 13.28
C ALA A 209 17.36 5.85 13.72
N ARG A 210 17.68 5.20 14.85
CA ARG A 210 16.91 4.08 15.42
C ARG A 210 15.81 4.51 16.38
N GLN A 211 15.55 5.81 16.50
CA GLN A 211 14.45 6.35 17.30
C GLN A 211 13.39 6.94 16.39
N PHE A 212 12.12 6.69 16.72
CA PHE A 212 11.01 7.32 16.05
C PHE A 212 10.90 8.78 16.50
N ASP A 213 11.16 9.72 15.59
CA ASP A 213 11.02 11.15 15.82
C ASP A 213 10.01 11.75 14.85
N HIS A 214 8.77 11.92 15.32
CA HIS A 214 7.68 12.46 14.53
C HIS A 214 7.92 13.90 14.05
N LYS A 215 8.93 14.61 14.57
CA LYS A 215 9.33 15.97 14.18
C LYS A 215 10.52 16.01 13.24
N ARG A 216 11.13 14.87 12.88
CA ARG A 216 12.37 14.79 12.07
C ARG A 216 12.30 15.57 10.76
N PHE A 217 11.15 15.60 10.11
CA PHE A 217 10.95 16.26 8.82
C PHE A 217 10.28 17.64 8.92
N LEU A 218 10.16 18.20 10.13
CA LEU A 218 9.73 19.58 10.30
C LEU A 218 10.85 20.53 9.86
N LYS A 219 10.53 21.42 8.93
CA LYS A 219 11.44 22.51 8.56
C LYS A 219 11.71 23.39 9.77
N THR A 220 12.97 23.66 10.06
CA THR A 220 13.37 24.64 11.07
C THR A 220 13.53 26.02 10.44
N GLU A 221 13.58 27.09 11.25
CA GLU A 221 13.78 28.47 10.76
C GLU A 221 15.06 28.64 9.92
N LYS A 222 16.08 27.79 10.13
CA LYS A 222 17.31 27.76 9.30
C LYS A 222 17.07 27.29 7.86
N ASP A 223 16.06 26.46 7.60
CA ASP A 223 15.76 25.96 6.25
C ASP A 223 15.02 27.00 5.38
N LYS A 224 14.51 28.08 5.99
CA LYS A 224 13.78 29.14 5.27
C LYS A 224 14.71 30.22 4.70
N SER A 225 15.96 30.33 5.16
CA SER A 225 16.91 31.39 4.77
C SER A 225 17.78 31.07 3.55
N HIS A 226 17.53 29.95 2.86
CA HIS A 226 18.30 29.52 1.67
C HIS A 226 17.43 29.40 0.41
N ARG A 227 16.41 30.25 0.28
CA ARG A 227 15.66 30.46 -0.98
C ARG A 227 15.80 31.88 -1.47
#